data_AF-A0A961RCR3-F1
#
_entry.id   AF-A0A961RCR3-F1
#
_cell.length_a   1.000
_cell.length_b   1.000
_cell.length_c   1.000
_cell.angle_alpha   90.00
_cell.angle_beta   90.00
_cell.angle_gamma   90.00
#
_symmetry.space_group_name_H-M   'P 1'
#
loop_
_entity.id
_entity.type
_entity.pdbx_description
1 polymer ?
#
loop_
_entity_poly.entity_id
_entity_poly.type
_entity_poly.pdbx_seq_one_letter_code
_entity_poly.pdbx_strand_id
1 'polypeptide(L)'
;VAGGFLLSSASLAAYGLATEAWMVFPLIALHILGDALAIPALNAICSQAAPRNEQGLVQGTLGAVNSLAVIIGPFSASMVLGFVTAPGAVLPLPGAWFLLSAAFFLAGALIVRRKTPNLHKTVT
;
A
#
# COMPACT_ATOMS: atom_id res chain seq x y z
N VAL A 1 6.01 -2.30 -10.08
CA VAL A 1 5.29 -1.47 -9.09
C VAL A 1 3.77 -1.58 -9.23
N ALA A 2 3.13 -1.02 -10.27
CA ALA A 2 1.65 -0.99 -10.37
C ALA A 2 0.96 -2.36 -10.26
N GLY A 3 1.50 -3.41 -10.91
CA GLY A 3 0.96 -4.76 -10.81
C GLY A 3 0.99 -5.34 -9.38
N GLY A 4 2.09 -5.11 -8.64
CA GLY A 4 2.20 -5.52 -7.25
C GLY A 4 1.20 -4.78 -6.35
N PHE A 5 1.06 -3.47 -6.52
CA PHE A 5 0.04 -2.69 -5.80
C PHE A 5 -1.40 -3.10 -6.13
N LEU A 6 -1.70 -3.46 -7.38
CA LEU A 6 -3.02 -4.00 -7.74
C LEU A 6 -3.29 -5.34 -7.07
N LEU A 7 -2.29 -6.23 -7.03
CA LEU A 7 -2.40 -7.51 -6.34
C LEU A 7 -2.64 -7.32 -4.83
N SER A 8 -1.85 -6.44 -4.18
CA SER A 8 -2.02 -6.09 -2.78
C SER A 8 -3.39 -5.46 -2.50
N SER A 9 -3.87 -4.59 -3.39
CA SER A 9 -5.20 -3.97 -3.30
C SER A 9 -6.32 -5.01 -3.37
N ALA A 10 -6.28 -5.89 -4.37
CA ALA A 10 -7.28 -6.96 -4.54
C ALA A 10 -7.29 -7.92 -3.35
N SER A 11 -6.11 -8.29 -2.85
CA SER A 11 -6.00 -9.16 -1.68
C SER A 11 -6.57 -8.53 -0.40
N LEU A 12 -6.19 -7.28 -0.10
CA LEU A 12 -6.71 -6.55 1.06
C LEU A 12 -8.21 -6.28 0.96
N ALA A 13 -8.72 -6.02 -0.26
CA ALA A 13 -10.16 -5.87 -0.49
C ALA A 13 -10.91 -7.18 -0.17
N ALA A 14 -10.39 -8.32 -0.64
CA ALA A 14 -10.96 -9.62 -0.32
C ALA A 14 -10.84 -9.94 1.19
N TYR A 15 -9.76 -9.53 1.85
CA TYR A 15 -9.60 -9.74 3.29
C TYR A 15 -10.60 -8.90 4.09
N GLY A 16 -10.85 -7.64 3.70
CA GLY A 16 -11.88 -6.82 4.31
C GLY A 16 -13.31 -7.40 4.22
N LEU A 17 -13.53 -8.37 3.35
CA LEU A 17 -14.81 -9.06 3.12
C LEU A 17 -14.76 -10.55 3.51
N ALA A 18 -13.68 -11.01 4.14
CA ALA A 18 -13.52 -12.41 4.51
C ALA A 18 -14.56 -12.84 5.55
N THR A 19 -15.26 -13.94 5.29
CA THR A 19 -16.28 -14.50 6.19
C THR A 19 -15.72 -15.59 7.09
N GLU A 20 -14.65 -16.26 6.67
CA GLU A 20 -14.05 -17.39 7.37
C GLU A 20 -12.59 -17.11 7.73
N ALA A 21 -12.16 -17.53 8.92
CA ALA A 21 -10.81 -17.28 9.43
C ALA A 21 -9.70 -17.87 8.54
N TRP A 22 -9.97 -18.99 7.85
CA TRP A 22 -8.97 -19.62 6.99
C TRP A 22 -8.64 -18.78 5.74
N MET A 23 -9.56 -17.91 5.29
CA MET A 23 -9.34 -17.06 4.09
C MET A 23 -8.19 -16.07 4.28
N VAL A 24 -7.90 -15.72 5.53
CA VAL A 24 -6.83 -14.78 5.90
C VAL A 24 -5.45 -15.25 5.43
N PHE A 25 -5.16 -16.55 5.54
CA PHE A 25 -3.85 -17.10 5.22
C PHE A 25 -3.44 -16.90 3.74
N PRO A 26 -4.24 -17.34 2.75
CA PRO A 26 -3.89 -17.11 1.35
C PRO A 26 -3.92 -15.62 0.98
N LEU A 27 -4.81 -14.81 1.57
CA LEU A 27 -4.89 -13.38 1.28
C LEU A 27 -3.66 -12.62 1.78
N ILE A 28 -3.22 -12.87 3.01
CA ILE A 28 -1.95 -12.29 3.50
C ILE A 28 -0.78 -12.73 2.61
N ALA A 29 -0.71 -13.99 2.19
CA ALA A 29 0.33 -14.45 1.28
C ALA A 29 0.33 -13.69 -0.07
N LEU A 30 -0.85 -13.49 -0.67
CA LEU A 30 -0.98 -12.69 -1.90
C LEU A 30 -0.59 -11.23 -1.70
N HIS A 31 -0.95 -10.65 -0.56
CA HIS A 31 -0.56 -9.28 -0.23
C HIS A 31 0.96 -9.14 -0.11
N ILE A 32 1.61 -10.07 0.60
CA ILE A 32 3.08 -10.12 0.73
C ILE A 32 3.74 -10.25 -0.65
N LEU A 33 3.23 -11.11 -1.53
CA LEU A 33 3.76 -11.26 -2.88
C LEU A 33 3.64 -9.96 -3.69
N GLY A 34 2.50 -9.28 -3.61
CA GLY A 34 2.31 -7.98 -4.27
C GLY A 34 3.28 -6.92 -3.77
N ASP A 35 3.47 -6.86 -2.45
CA ASP A 35 4.33 -5.87 -1.81
C ASP A 35 5.83 -6.15 -2.05
N ALA A 36 6.25 -7.41 -1.96
CA ALA A 36 7.60 -7.86 -2.24
C ALA A 36 8.05 -7.56 -3.68
N LEU A 37 7.11 -7.48 -4.63
CA LEU A 37 7.40 -7.06 -6.00
C LEU A 37 7.35 -5.54 -6.18
N ALA A 38 6.48 -4.84 -5.46
CA ALA A 38 6.24 -3.42 -5.66
C ALA A 38 7.28 -2.54 -4.97
N ILE A 39 7.60 -2.82 -3.70
CA ILE A 39 8.43 -1.94 -2.86
C ILE A 39 9.89 -1.89 -3.33
N PRO A 40 10.60 -3.00 -3.60
CA PRO A 40 11.97 -2.95 -4.11
C PRO A 40 12.05 -2.25 -5.48
N ALA A 41 11.06 -2.49 -6.35
CA ALA A 41 10.99 -1.83 -7.65
C ALA A 41 10.77 -0.32 -7.51
N LEU A 42 9.94 0.13 -6.56
CA LEU A 42 9.74 1.55 -6.27
C LEU A 42 11.03 2.18 -5.72
N ASN A 43 11.69 1.52 -4.77
CA ASN A 43 12.97 1.97 -4.22
C ASN A 43 14.06 2.06 -5.28
N ALA A 44 14.10 1.12 -6.23
CA ALA A 44 15.03 1.16 -7.36
C ALA A 44 14.77 2.37 -8.27
N ILE A 45 13.50 2.64 -8.62
CA ILE A 45 13.13 3.81 -9.44
C ILE A 45 13.53 5.11 -8.72
N CYS A 46 13.21 5.25 -7.44
CA CYS A 46 13.56 6.44 -6.66
C CYS A 46 15.08 6.60 -6.51
N SER A 47 15.82 5.51 -6.29
CA SER A 47 17.28 5.53 -6.17
C SER A 47 17.97 5.92 -7.48
N GLN A 48 17.45 5.43 -8.61
CA GLN A 48 17.97 5.77 -9.96
C GLN A 48 17.67 7.20 -10.39
N ALA A 49 16.64 7.83 -9.81
CA ALA A 49 16.28 9.21 -10.10
C ALA A 49 17.27 10.23 -9.50
N ALA A 50 18.17 9.81 -8.59
CA ALA A 50 19.13 10.68 -7.96
C ALA A 50 20.59 10.36 -8.36
N PRO A 51 21.47 11.38 -8.42
CA PRO A 51 22.90 11.21 -8.56
C PRO A 51 23.51 10.31 -7.46
N ARG A 52 24.64 9.64 -7.77
CA ARG A 52 25.31 8.72 -6.83
C ARG A 52 25.70 9.39 -5.50
N ASN A 53 26.05 10.68 -5.52
CA ASN A 53 26.42 11.45 -4.34
C ASN A 53 25.22 11.79 -3.43
N GLU A 54 23.99 11.56 -3.86
CA GLU A 54 22.75 11.90 -3.13
C GLU A 54 21.95 10.67 -2.68
N GLN A 55 22.46 9.45 -2.89
CA GLN A 55 21.75 8.23 -2.52
C GLN A 55 21.42 8.15 -1.02
N GLY A 56 22.31 8.64 -0.16
CA GLY A 56 22.04 8.74 1.28
C GLY A 56 20.86 9.66 1.63
N LEU A 57 20.70 10.77 0.89
CA LEU A 57 19.57 11.69 1.06
C LEU A 57 18.26 11.07 0.59
N VAL A 58 18.26 10.36 -0.55
CA VAL A 58 17.07 9.65 -1.05
C VAL A 58 16.65 8.55 -0.08
N GLN A 59 17.57 7.71 0.38
CA GLN A 59 17.23 6.64 1.33
C GLN A 59 16.80 7.20 2.69
N GLY A 60 17.42 8.29 3.16
CA GLY A 60 16.97 9.01 4.35
C GLY A 60 15.56 9.56 4.20
N THR A 61 15.22 10.13 3.04
CA THR A 61 13.88 10.66 2.73
C THR A 61 12.84 9.55 2.66
N LEU A 62 13.13 8.46 1.93
CA LEU A 62 12.25 7.28 1.86
C LEU A 62 12.04 6.68 3.26
N GLY A 63 13.10 6.59 4.06
CA GLY A 63 13.03 6.16 5.46
C GLY A 63 12.13 7.06 6.30
N ALA A 64 12.28 8.39 6.20
CA ALA A 64 11.44 9.34 6.93
C ALA A 64 9.95 9.23 6.54
N VAL A 65 9.65 9.09 5.24
CA VAL A 65 8.28 8.87 4.75
C VAL A 65 7.72 7.56 5.30
N ASN A 66 8.50 6.48 5.30
CA ASN A 66 8.10 5.20 5.86
C ASN A 66 7.84 5.31 7.38
N SER A 67 8.71 5.99 8.14
CA SER A 67 8.49 6.22 9.58
C SER A 67 7.19 6.95 9.86
N LEU A 68 6.84 7.97 9.07
CA LEU A 68 5.55 8.64 9.18
C LEU A 68 4.38 7.68 8.90
N ALA A 69 4.49 6.86 7.85
CA ALA A 69 3.47 5.86 7.52
C ALA A 69 3.27 4.83 8.64
N VAL A 70 4.35 4.39 9.29
CA VAL A 70 4.30 3.45 10.42
C VAL A 70 3.64 4.07 11.66
N ILE A 71 3.72 5.39 11.86
CA ILE A 71 3.01 6.08 12.95
C ILE A 71 1.53 6.27 12.60
N ILE A 72 1.25 6.78 11.41
CA ILE A 72 -0.11 7.13 10.97
C ILE A 72 -0.96 5.89 10.71
N GLY A 73 -0.36 4.81 10.22
CA GLY A 73 -1.05 3.58 9.83
C GLY A 73 -1.86 2.95 10.98
N PRO A 74 -1.23 2.56 12.11
CA PRO A 74 -1.92 2.00 13.26
C PRO A 74 -2.98 2.94 13.85
N PHE A 75 -2.71 4.25 13.87
CA PHE A 75 -3.68 5.24 14.35
C PHE A 75 -4.93 5.26 13.46
N SER A 76 -4.74 5.30 12.13
CA SER A 76 -5.83 5.28 11.16
C SER A 76 -6.64 3.99 11.23
N ALA A 77 -5.96 2.84 11.33
CA ALA A 77 -6.62 1.54 11.47
C ALA A 77 -7.46 1.48 12.77
N SER A 78 -6.91 1.98 13.88
CA SER A 78 -7.60 2.01 15.18
C SER A 78 -8.85 2.89 15.14
N MET A 79 -8.75 4.07 14.51
CA MET A 79 -9.91 4.96 14.34
C MET A 79 -11.00 4.28 13.52
N VAL A 80 -10.67 3.70 12.35
CA VAL A 80 -11.66 3.03 11.50
C VAL A 80 -12.31 1.87 12.24
N LEU A 81 -11.52 1.01 12.89
CA LEU A 81 -12.03 -0.12 13.65
C LEU A 81 -12.99 0.34 14.76
N GLY A 82 -12.62 1.39 15.51
CA GLY A 82 -13.47 1.98 16.54
C GLY A 82 -14.82 2.46 16.01
N PHE A 83 -14.84 3.11 14.84
CA PHE A 83 -16.10 3.57 14.22
C PHE A 83 -17.00 2.42 13.73
N VAL A 84 -16.42 1.37 13.15
CA VAL A 84 -17.22 0.26 12.56
C VAL A 84 -17.58 -0.84 13.56
N THR A 85 -17.07 -0.79 14.79
CA THR A 85 -17.39 -1.75 15.87
C THR A 85 -18.18 -1.11 17.02
N ALA A 86 -18.45 0.19 16.97
CA ALA A 86 -19.22 0.89 17.99
C ALA A 86 -20.68 0.38 18.09
N PRO A 87 -21.28 0.40 19.29
CA PRO A 87 -22.72 0.13 19.45
C PRO A 87 -23.54 1.10 18.59
N GLY A 88 -24.40 0.57 17.71
CA GLY A 88 -25.20 1.39 16.79
C GLY A 88 -24.47 1.85 15.52
N ALA A 89 -23.31 1.26 15.18
CA ALA A 89 -22.61 1.55 13.94
C ALA A 89 -23.52 1.36 12.72
N VAL A 90 -23.58 2.39 11.85
CA VAL A 90 -24.36 2.37 10.60
C VAL A 90 -23.83 1.31 9.63
N LEU A 91 -22.54 1.00 9.70
CA LEU A 91 -21.88 -0.02 8.89
C LEU A 91 -20.99 -0.92 9.78
N PRO A 92 -21.54 -2.02 10.33
CA PRO A 92 -20.82 -2.94 11.20
C PRO A 92 -19.93 -3.89 10.38
N LEU A 93 -18.86 -3.35 9.80
CA LEU A 93 -17.92 -4.11 8.98
C LEU A 93 -16.51 -4.04 9.59
N PRO A 94 -16.12 -5.00 10.46
CA PRO A 94 -14.80 -4.99 11.11
C PRO A 94 -13.63 -4.97 10.11
N GLY A 95 -13.82 -5.51 8.91
CA GLY A 95 -12.83 -5.49 7.83
C GLY A 95 -12.67 -4.16 7.10
N ALA A 96 -13.40 -3.10 7.47
CA ALA A 96 -13.37 -1.81 6.77
C ALA A 96 -11.99 -1.15 6.72
N TRP A 97 -11.13 -1.37 7.72
CA TRP A 97 -9.76 -0.84 7.71
C TRP A 97 -8.86 -1.54 6.67
N PHE A 98 -9.12 -2.80 6.34
CA PHE A 98 -8.48 -3.47 5.21
C PHE A 98 -8.98 -2.90 3.87
N LEU A 99 -10.27 -2.55 3.77
CA LEU A 99 -10.79 -1.86 2.58
C LEU A 99 -10.17 -0.48 2.39
N LEU A 100 -9.94 0.26 3.48
CA LEU A 100 -9.19 1.52 3.41
C LEU A 100 -7.76 1.30 2.88
N SER A 101 -7.08 0.28 3.40
CA SER A 101 -5.74 -0.11 2.91
C SER A 101 -5.77 -0.47 1.43
N ALA A 102 -6.78 -1.24 0.99
CA ALA A 102 -6.98 -1.60 -0.41
C ALA A 102 -7.16 -0.36 -1.30
N ALA A 103 -7.87 0.66 -0.83
CA ALA A 103 -8.05 1.93 -1.53
C ALA A 103 -6.73 2.70 -1.69
N PHE A 104 -5.86 2.73 -0.66
CA PHE A 104 -4.54 3.35 -0.77
C PHE A 104 -3.64 2.62 -1.78
N PHE A 105 -3.61 1.29 -1.77
CA PHE A 105 -2.87 0.51 -2.77
C PHE A 105 -3.42 0.72 -4.19
N LEU A 106 -4.74 0.80 -4.35
CA LEU A 106 -5.37 1.11 -5.64
C LEU A 106 -4.97 2.50 -6.13
N ALA A 107 -5.04 3.52 -5.26
CA ALA A 107 -4.61 4.87 -5.60
C ALA A 107 -3.14 4.90 -6.02
N GLY A 108 -2.25 4.22 -5.28
CA GLY A 108 -0.84 4.06 -5.65
C GLY A 108 -0.65 3.42 -7.01
N ALA A 109 -1.37 2.33 -7.30
CA ALA A 109 -1.33 1.68 -8.61
C ALA A 109 -1.77 2.62 -9.75
N LEU A 110 -2.83 3.39 -9.54
CA LEU A 110 -3.34 4.37 -10.50
C LEU A 110 -2.33 5.50 -10.74
N ILE A 111 -1.70 6.03 -9.69
CA ILE A 111 -0.68 7.09 -9.79
C ILE A 111 0.52 6.59 -10.59
N VAL A 112 1.04 5.41 -10.25
CA VAL A 112 2.17 4.81 -10.96
C VAL A 112 1.82 4.59 -12.42
N ARG A 113 0.64 4.01 -12.71
CA ARG A 113 0.19 3.76 -14.08
C ARG A 113 0.01 5.05 -14.88
N ARG A 114 -0.39 6.16 -14.26
CA ARG A 114 -0.47 7.49 -14.92
C ARG A 114 0.90 8.10 -15.21
N LYS A 115 1.91 7.86 -14.37
CA LYS A 115 3.26 8.44 -14.54
C LYS A 115 4.20 7.58 -15.40
N THR A 116 3.99 6.27 -15.47
CA THR A 116 4.81 5.34 -16.28
C THR A 116 4.92 5.71 -17.77
N PRO A 117 3.86 6.20 -18.47
CA PRO A 117 3.96 6.63 -19.87
C PRO A 117 4.93 7.80 -20.12
N ASN A 118 5.21 8.60 -19.09
CA ASN A 118 6.07 9.79 -19.19
C ASN A 118 7.54 9.49 -18.89
N LEU A 119 7.87 8.36 -18.26
CA LEU A 119 9.26 7.99 -17.95
C LEU A 119 10.04 7.55 -19.19
N HIS A 120 9.39 6.99 -20.21
CA HIS A 120 10.06 6.62 -21.46
C HIS A 120 10.47 7.84 -22.31
N LYS A 121 9.83 9.00 -22.13
CA LYS A 121 10.09 10.20 -22.95
C LYS A 121 11.25 11.07 -22.46
N THR A 122 11.75 10.84 -21.24
CA THR A 122 12.81 11.66 -20.64
C THR A 122 14.19 10.98 -20.74
N VAL A 123 14.24 9.72 -21.19
CA VAL A 123 15.47 8.89 -21.27
C VAL A 123 15.94 8.67 -22.73
N THR A 124 15.27 9.31 -23.70
CA THR A 124 15.71 9.44 -25.11
C THR A 124 15.93 10.89 -25.43
#